data_AF-A3ZZH3-F1
#
_entry.id   AF-A3ZZH3-F1
#
_cell.length_a   1.000
_cell.length_b   1.000
_cell.length_c   1.000
_cell.angle_alpha   90.00
_cell.angle_beta   90.00
_cell.angle_gamma   90.00
#
_symmetry.space_group_name_H-M   'P 1'
#
loop_
_entity.id
_entity.type
_entity.pdbx_description
1 polymer ?
#
loop_
_entity_poly.entity_id
_entity_poly.type
_entity_poly.pdbx_seq_one_letter_code
_entity_poly.pdbx_strand_id
1 'polypeptide(L)'
;MPLIHHSLHLDHGACEIEGPTEPVSLENEFLRAKVDVPEKCATCIFLGVSLVEGFYCTKDVDKWGDLHQGLDWGTWRPARIDLQLPSPKVTTRELTNFAYEANLVAFVKELRRVNPNVSVTEARDDFYHLRDMIESFLVRSEDAT
;
A
#
# COMPACT_ATOMS: atom_id res chain seq x y z
N MET A 1 -17.08 27.08 -9.75
CA MET A 1 -17.19 25.60 -9.69
C MET A 1 -16.75 25.17 -8.30
N PRO A 2 -17.64 24.66 -7.43
CA PRO A 2 -17.21 24.14 -6.16
C PRO A 2 -16.60 22.75 -6.37
N LEU A 3 -15.43 22.55 -5.78
CA LEU A 3 -14.68 21.31 -5.68
C LEU A 3 -15.47 20.33 -4.82
N ILE A 4 -15.80 19.14 -5.34
CA ILE A 4 -16.34 18.03 -4.54
C ILE A 4 -15.16 17.42 -3.79
N HIS A 5 -14.81 18.02 -2.66
CA HIS A 5 -14.03 17.37 -1.62
C HIS A 5 -14.99 16.42 -0.88
N HIS A 6 -14.50 15.26 -0.45
CA HIS A 6 -15.21 14.19 0.27
C HIS A 6 -15.93 13.15 -0.62
N SER A 7 -15.15 12.28 -1.27
CA SER A 7 -15.62 10.92 -1.54
C SER A 7 -15.93 10.28 -0.19
N LEU A 8 -17.22 10.13 0.13
CA LEU A 8 -17.69 9.37 1.28
C LEU A 8 -17.17 7.93 1.10
N HIS A 9 -16.19 7.52 1.91
CA HIS A 9 -15.93 6.09 2.08
C HIS A 9 -17.26 5.47 2.51
N LEU A 10 -17.76 4.51 1.72
CA LEU A 10 -18.96 3.78 2.10
C LEU A 10 -18.74 3.13 3.47
N ASP A 11 -19.73 3.28 4.34
CA ASP A 11 -19.68 2.70 5.68
C ASP A 11 -20.03 1.22 5.62
N HIS A 12 -19.04 0.41 5.24
CA HIS A 12 -19.16 -1.04 5.22
C HIS A 12 -19.16 -1.67 6.63
N GLY A 13 -18.88 -0.88 7.68
CA GLY A 13 -18.69 -1.39 9.03
C GLY A 13 -17.47 -2.32 9.17
N ALA A 14 -17.29 -2.87 10.36
CA ALA A 14 -16.22 -3.81 10.67
C ALA A 14 -16.52 -5.22 10.11
N CYS A 15 -15.47 -5.97 9.79
CA CYS A 15 -15.62 -7.38 9.49
C CYS A 15 -16.00 -8.13 10.78
N GLU A 16 -17.02 -8.99 10.70
CA GLU A 16 -17.46 -9.83 11.82
C GLU A 16 -16.80 -11.20 11.80
N ILE A 17 -15.97 -11.48 10.79
CA ILE A 17 -15.20 -12.71 10.70
C ILE A 17 -13.99 -12.56 11.60
N GLU A 18 -13.99 -13.35 12.68
CA GLU A 18 -12.84 -13.51 13.56
C GLU A 18 -11.77 -14.37 12.89
N GLY A 19 -10.52 -14.04 13.13
CA GLY A 19 -9.38 -14.83 12.69
C GLY A 19 -8.13 -13.99 12.49
N PRO A 20 -7.00 -14.64 12.16
CA PRO A 20 -5.72 -13.97 11.97
C PRO A 20 -5.76 -13.06 10.74
N THR A 21 -5.03 -11.95 10.78
CA THR A 21 -4.93 -10.98 9.68
C THR A 21 -3.56 -10.96 9.02
N GLU A 22 -2.69 -11.85 9.46
CA GLU A 22 -1.40 -12.12 8.86
C GLU A 22 -1.57 -12.51 7.38
N PRO A 23 -0.70 -12.02 6.49
CA PRO A 23 -0.79 -12.26 5.06
C PRO A 23 -0.49 -13.72 4.76
N VAL A 24 -1.39 -14.35 4.02
CA VAL A 24 -1.19 -15.66 3.41
C VAL A 24 -1.27 -15.55 1.91
N SER A 25 -0.30 -16.12 1.21
CA SER A 25 -0.28 -16.11 -0.25
C SER A 25 -1.29 -17.12 -0.79
N LEU A 26 -2.22 -16.64 -1.61
CA LEU A 26 -3.09 -17.49 -2.39
C LEU A 26 -2.51 -17.72 -3.79
N GLU A 27 -2.48 -18.99 -4.18
CA GLU A 27 -2.19 -19.44 -5.53
C GLU A 27 -3.32 -20.38 -5.93
N ASN A 28 -4.02 -20.07 -7.03
CA ASN A 28 -5.01 -20.97 -7.60
C ASN A 28 -4.81 -21.09 -9.11
N GLU A 29 -5.47 -22.06 -9.73
CA GLU A 29 -5.32 -22.35 -11.16
C GLU A 29 -5.68 -21.18 -12.10
N PHE A 30 -6.41 -20.19 -11.59
CA PHE A 30 -6.83 -18.98 -12.33
C PHE A 30 -5.93 -17.77 -12.04
N LEU A 31 -5.08 -17.82 -11.00
CA LEU A 31 -4.22 -16.74 -10.55
C LEU A 31 -2.76 -17.09 -10.81
N ARG A 32 -2.21 -16.50 -11.88
CA ARG A 32 -0.78 -16.64 -12.21
C ARG A 32 0.14 -15.83 -11.28
N ALA A 33 -0.42 -14.92 -10.47
CA ALA A 33 0.31 -14.08 -9.55
C ALA A 33 -0.01 -14.49 -8.10
N LYS A 34 1.03 -14.64 -7.28
CA LYS A 34 0.88 -14.79 -5.83
C LYS A 34 0.38 -13.46 -5.27
N VAL A 35 -0.80 -13.47 -4.69
CA VAL A 35 -1.38 -12.32 -4.00
C VAL A 35 -1.60 -12.71 -2.55
N ASP A 36 -1.29 -11.79 -1.65
CA ASP A 36 -1.51 -11.99 -0.24
C ASP A 36 -2.91 -11.51 0.15
N VAL A 37 -3.57 -12.28 1.01
CA VAL A 37 -4.83 -11.92 1.67
C VAL A 37 -4.69 -12.13 3.18
N PRO A 38 -5.52 -11.52 4.04
CA PRO A 38 -5.56 -11.87 5.45
C PRO A 38 -5.91 -13.36 5.62
N GLU A 39 -5.27 -14.07 6.55
CA GLU A 39 -5.51 -15.50 6.77
C GLU A 39 -7.01 -15.81 6.97
N LYS A 40 -7.71 -15.01 7.78
CA LYS A 40 -9.15 -15.15 8.00
C LYS A 40 -9.98 -15.03 6.71
N CYS A 41 -9.48 -14.29 5.72
CA CYS A 41 -10.14 -14.10 4.44
C CYS A 41 -9.88 -15.27 3.48
N ALA A 42 -8.76 -15.99 3.60
CA ALA A 42 -8.38 -17.06 2.68
C ALA A 42 -9.40 -18.20 2.60
N THR A 43 -10.13 -18.45 3.69
CA THR A 43 -11.20 -19.46 3.75
C THR A 43 -12.59 -18.83 3.92
N CYS A 44 -12.70 -17.51 3.80
CA CYS A 44 -13.96 -16.80 4.01
C CYS A 44 -14.90 -16.99 2.80
N ILE A 45 -16.16 -17.30 3.07
CA ILE A 45 -17.21 -17.44 2.04
C ILE A 45 -17.47 -16.14 1.26
N PHE A 46 -17.06 -15.00 1.82
CA PHE A 46 -17.24 -13.69 1.21
C PHE A 46 -16.01 -13.22 0.40
N LEU A 47 -14.99 -14.06 0.22
CA LEU A 47 -13.84 -13.69 -0.61
C LEU A 47 -14.22 -13.72 -2.09
N GLY A 48 -14.26 -12.55 -2.72
CA GLY A 48 -14.44 -12.37 -4.16
C GLY A 48 -13.12 -12.17 -4.89
N VAL A 49 -13.10 -12.47 -6.19
CA VAL A 49 -11.97 -12.21 -7.08
C VAL A 49 -12.44 -11.59 -8.40
N SER A 50 -11.80 -10.51 -8.81
CA SER A 50 -12.03 -9.79 -10.05
C SER A 50 -10.69 -9.58 -10.75
N LEU A 51 -10.68 -9.63 -12.08
CA LEU A 51 -9.48 -9.35 -12.87
C LEU A 51 -9.04 -7.88 -12.77
N VAL A 52 -9.96 -6.98 -12.45
CA VAL A 52 -9.69 -5.54 -12.38
C VAL A 52 -9.28 -5.11 -10.98
N GLU A 53 -9.98 -5.62 -9.96
CA GLU A 53 -9.82 -5.16 -8.57
C GLU A 53 -8.96 -6.10 -7.72
N GLY A 54 -8.69 -7.32 -8.22
CA GLY A 54 -8.05 -8.36 -7.44
C GLY A 54 -9.03 -8.97 -6.44
N PHE A 55 -8.60 -9.12 -5.18
CA PHE A 55 -9.40 -9.71 -4.11
C PHE A 55 -10.17 -8.66 -3.32
N TYR A 56 -11.43 -8.97 -3.02
CA TYR A 56 -12.34 -8.06 -2.31
C TYR A 56 -13.35 -8.85 -1.47
N CYS A 57 -14.07 -8.14 -0.59
CA CYS A 57 -15.09 -8.71 0.27
C CYS A 57 -16.49 -8.52 -0.32
N THR A 58 -17.25 -9.60 -0.44
CA THR A 58 -18.64 -9.62 -0.97
C THR A 58 -19.71 -9.59 0.11
N LYS A 59 -19.36 -9.47 1.40
CA LYS A 59 -20.30 -9.56 2.55
C LYS A 59 -21.53 -8.68 2.38
N ASP A 60 -21.37 -7.47 1.84
CA ASP A 60 -22.43 -6.49 1.68
C ASP A 60 -22.78 -6.20 0.21
N VAL A 61 -22.55 -7.16 -0.70
CA VAL A 61 -22.86 -7.01 -2.13
C VAL A 61 -24.34 -6.68 -2.36
N ASP A 62 -25.24 -7.24 -1.55
CA ASP A 62 -26.67 -6.97 -1.65
C ASP A 62 -27.04 -5.52 -1.28
N LYS A 63 -26.19 -4.84 -0.49
CA LYS A 63 -26.40 -3.44 -0.08
C LYS A 63 -25.74 -2.45 -1.03
N TRP A 64 -24.52 -2.77 -1.49
CA TRP A 64 -23.66 -1.82 -2.20
C TRP A 64 -23.42 -2.16 -3.68
N GLY A 65 -23.91 -3.31 -4.15
CA GLY A 65 -23.71 -3.79 -5.52
C GLY A 65 -22.23 -3.96 -5.83
N ASP A 66 -21.78 -3.32 -6.91
CA ASP A 66 -20.40 -3.38 -7.41
C ASP A 66 -19.40 -2.56 -6.56
N LEU A 67 -19.88 -1.80 -5.56
CA LEU A 67 -19.01 -1.03 -4.68
C LEU A 67 -18.55 -1.92 -3.52
N HIS A 68 -17.56 -2.77 -3.81
CA HIS A 68 -17.08 -3.78 -2.88
C HIS A 68 -16.21 -3.21 -1.75
N GLN A 69 -16.24 -3.90 -0.61
CA GLN A 69 -15.38 -3.59 0.52
C GLN A 69 -13.98 -4.19 0.30
N GLY A 70 -12.94 -3.47 0.72
CA GLY A 70 -11.59 -4.03 0.81
C GLY A 70 -11.50 -5.17 1.84
N LEU A 71 -10.42 -5.96 1.78
CA LEU A 71 -10.17 -7.00 2.79
C LEU A 71 -9.83 -6.36 4.14
N ASP A 72 -10.26 -7.01 5.23
CA ASP A 72 -9.96 -6.55 6.58
C ASP A 72 -8.62 -7.10 7.06
N TRP A 73 -7.61 -6.23 7.00
CA TRP A 73 -6.25 -6.49 7.45
C TRP A 73 -6.05 -6.25 8.96
N GLY A 74 -7.07 -5.81 9.69
CA GLY A 74 -6.97 -5.53 11.13
C GLY A 74 -5.81 -4.59 11.45
N THR A 75 -4.92 -5.03 12.34
CA THR A 75 -3.70 -4.31 12.72
C THR A 75 -2.47 -4.68 11.87
N TRP A 76 -2.60 -5.61 10.93
CA TRP A 76 -1.49 -6.01 10.09
C TRP A 76 -1.00 -4.83 9.24
N ARG A 77 0.33 -4.71 9.13
CA ARG A 77 0.99 -3.71 8.31
C ARG A 77 2.22 -4.31 7.64
N PRO A 78 2.55 -3.87 6.41
CA PRO A 78 3.76 -4.33 5.75
C PRO A 78 4.99 -3.76 6.46
N ALA A 79 6.06 -4.57 6.55
CA ALA A 79 7.33 -4.14 7.13
C ALA A 79 8.00 -3.00 6.33
N ARG A 80 7.69 -2.91 5.03
CA ARG A 80 8.15 -1.85 4.13
C ARG A 80 7.02 -1.43 3.22
N ILE A 81 6.93 -0.14 2.95
CA ILE A 81 6.04 0.42 1.93
C ILE A 81 6.87 0.82 0.70
N ASP A 82 6.32 0.56 -0.48
CA ASP A 82 6.86 1.13 -1.70
C ASP A 82 6.51 2.62 -1.75
N LEU A 83 7.53 3.44 -1.98
CA LEU A 83 7.40 4.89 -2.04
C LEU A 83 7.60 5.36 -3.47
N GLN A 84 6.87 6.40 -3.85
CA GLN A 84 6.99 7.01 -5.16
C GLN A 84 7.24 8.51 -4.99
N LEU A 85 8.29 9.00 -5.66
CA LEU A 85 8.54 10.43 -5.78
C LEU A 85 7.50 11.08 -6.71
N PRO A 86 7.20 12.38 -6.52
CA PRO A 86 6.27 13.09 -7.38
C PRO A 86 6.66 13.00 -8.86
N SER A 87 5.66 12.79 -9.72
CA SER A 87 5.84 12.90 -11.17
C SER A 87 6.48 14.25 -11.54
N PRO A 88 7.46 14.29 -12.46
CA PRO A 88 7.86 13.25 -13.42
C PRO A 88 9.03 12.36 -12.97
N LYS A 89 9.42 12.38 -11.69
CA LYS A 89 10.61 11.66 -11.22
C LYS A 89 10.41 10.14 -11.28
N VAL A 90 11.35 9.46 -11.92
CA VAL A 90 11.42 8.00 -11.89
C VAL A 90 11.86 7.56 -10.50
N THR A 91 11.07 6.69 -9.88
CA THR A 91 11.40 6.08 -8.58
C THR A 91 11.75 4.61 -8.78
N THR A 92 12.91 4.20 -8.28
CA THR A 92 13.34 2.79 -8.29
C THR A 92 13.25 2.21 -6.90
N ARG A 93 13.14 0.88 -6.79
CA ARG A 93 13.14 0.17 -5.50
C ARG A 93 14.39 0.47 -4.66
N GLU A 94 15.53 0.68 -5.32
CA GLU A 94 16.79 1.03 -4.63
C GLU A 94 16.71 2.38 -3.92
N LEU A 95 15.99 3.36 -4.48
CA LEU A 95 15.77 4.63 -3.79
C LEU A 95 15.01 4.44 -2.47
N THR A 96 13.97 3.61 -2.49
CA THR A 96 13.23 3.26 -1.27
C THR A 96 14.15 2.54 -0.28
N ASN A 97 14.97 1.58 -0.73
CA ASN A 97 15.95 0.89 0.14
C ASN A 97 16.93 1.87 0.78
N PHE A 98 17.54 2.76 0.01
CA PHE A 98 18.50 3.74 0.53
C PHE A 98 17.84 4.74 1.50
N ALA A 99 16.57 5.07 1.32
CA ALA A 99 15.81 5.88 2.27
C ALA A 99 15.58 5.12 3.61
N TYR A 100 15.20 3.84 3.55
CA TYR A 100 15.08 3.00 4.76
C TYR A 100 16.41 2.86 5.51
N GLU A 101 17.53 2.70 4.78
CA GLU A 101 18.88 2.55 5.33
C GLU A 101 19.53 3.89 5.76
N ALA A 102 18.82 5.01 5.59
CA ALA A 102 19.33 6.36 5.81
C ALA A 102 20.64 6.68 5.03
N ASN A 103 20.80 6.08 3.84
CA ASN A 103 21.99 6.21 3.02
C ASN A 103 21.84 7.32 1.95
N LEU A 104 22.00 8.57 2.38
CA LEU A 104 21.86 9.75 1.51
C LEU A 104 22.79 9.71 0.28
N VAL A 105 24.03 9.23 0.43
CA VAL A 105 25.01 9.25 -0.66
C VAL A 105 24.61 8.27 -1.76
N ALA A 106 24.20 7.06 -1.40
CA ALA A 106 23.70 6.07 -2.37
C ALA A 106 22.40 6.55 -3.03
N PHE A 107 21.50 7.14 -2.24
CA PHE A 107 20.26 7.72 -2.74
C PHE A 107 20.50 8.79 -3.81
N VAL A 108 21.33 9.80 -3.52
CA VAL A 108 21.62 10.89 -4.46
C VAL A 108 22.25 10.36 -5.74
N LYS A 109 23.14 9.37 -5.64
CA LYS A 109 23.77 8.73 -6.82
C LYS A 109 22.73 8.03 -7.69
N GLU A 110 21.87 7.23 -7.08
CA GLU A 110 20.83 6.49 -7.82
C GLU A 110 19.79 7.44 -8.42
N LEU A 111 19.34 8.44 -7.65
CA LEU A 111 18.30 9.36 -8.09
C LEU A 111 18.75 10.16 -9.31
N ARG A 112 19.99 10.64 -9.30
CA ARG A 112 20.57 11.38 -10.43
C ARG A 112 20.93 10.47 -11.61
N ARG A 113 21.19 9.18 -11.37
CA ARG A 113 21.38 8.19 -12.45
C ARG A 113 20.08 8.00 -13.24
N VAL A 114 18.94 7.92 -12.56
CA VAL A 114 17.63 7.69 -13.20
C VAL A 114 16.88 8.97 -13.54
N ASN A 115 17.26 10.10 -12.93
CA ASN A 115 16.75 11.45 -13.24
C ASN A 115 17.93 12.42 -13.47
N PRO A 116 18.54 12.45 -14.68
CA PRO A 116 19.79 13.18 -14.94
C PRO A 116 19.75 14.70 -14.69
N ASN A 117 18.56 15.30 -14.77
CA ASN A 117 18.35 16.74 -14.61
C ASN A 117 18.17 17.17 -13.15
N VAL A 118 18.07 16.22 -12.22
CA VAL A 118 17.88 16.50 -10.79
C VAL A 118 19.19 17.02 -10.19
N SER A 119 19.08 18.16 -9.49
CA SER A 119 20.21 18.76 -8.79
C SER A 119 20.55 17.96 -7.52
N VAL A 120 21.77 18.14 -6.99
CA VAL A 120 22.16 17.49 -5.72
C VAL A 120 21.29 17.98 -4.56
N THR A 121 20.95 19.27 -4.54
CA THR A 121 20.08 19.85 -3.52
C THR A 121 18.69 19.22 -3.56
N GLU A 122 18.09 19.17 -4.75
CA GLU A 122 16.78 18.55 -4.95
C GLU A 122 16.79 17.07 -4.58
N ALA A 123 17.84 16.32 -4.95
CA ALA A 123 17.96 14.92 -4.58
C ALA A 123 18.06 14.69 -3.07
N ARG A 124 18.68 15.62 -2.35
CA ARG A 124 18.76 15.59 -0.89
C ARG A 124 17.41 15.92 -0.26
N ASP A 125 16.68 16.88 -0.82
CA ASP A 125 15.38 17.27 -0.31
C ASP A 125 14.35 16.14 -0.55
N ASP A 126 14.40 15.46 -1.70
CA ASP A 126 13.64 14.24 -1.98
C ASP A 126 13.95 13.11 -1.00
N PHE A 127 15.23 12.93 -0.63
CA PHE A 127 15.63 11.93 0.36
C PHE A 127 14.95 12.18 1.71
N TYR A 128 14.98 13.43 2.20
CA TYR A 128 14.34 13.78 3.47
C TYR A 128 12.83 13.66 3.39
N HIS A 129 12.23 14.02 2.26
CA HIS A 129 10.79 13.82 2.06
C HIS A 129 10.39 12.35 2.20
N LEU A 130 11.13 11.43 1.57
CA LEU A 130 10.85 9.99 1.71
C LEU A 130 11.11 9.48 3.13
N ARG A 131 12.13 9.99 3.82
CA ARG A 131 12.40 9.69 5.23
C ARG A 131 11.23 10.09 6.13
N ASP A 132 10.71 11.29 5.96
CA ASP A 132 9.58 11.79 6.74
C ASP A 132 8.33 10.92 6.52
N MET A 133 8.10 10.45 5.28
CA MET A 133 7.01 9.52 4.98
C MET A 133 7.21 8.15 5.67
N ILE A 134 8.43 7.61 5.66
CA ILE A 134 8.76 6.35 6.34
C ILE A 134 8.56 6.50 7.85
N GLU A 135 9.09 7.56 8.45
CA GLU A 135 8.97 7.80 9.89
C GLU A 135 7.50 7.99 10.30
N SER A 136 6.73 8.75 9.52
CA SER A 136 5.29 8.90 9.73
C SER A 136 4.54 7.57 9.64
N PHE A 137 4.94 6.68 8.73
CA PHE A 137 4.39 5.34 8.62
C PHE A 137 4.74 4.47 9.82
N LEU A 138 5.99 4.51 10.29
CA LEU A 138 6.49 3.74 11.43
C LEU A 138 5.86 4.20 12.75
N VAL A 139 5.75 5.51 13.01
CA VAL A 139 5.09 6.03 14.22
C VAL A 139 3.64 5.57 14.29
N ARG A 140 2.91 5.67 13.17
CA ARG A 140 1.52 5.18 13.10
C ARG A 140 1.42 3.66 13.29
N SER A 141 2.49 2.92 13.06
CA SER A 141 2.52 1.47 13.27
C SER A 141 2.77 1.11 14.74
N GLU A 142 3.52 1.91 15.48
CA GLU A 142 3.79 1.70 16.91
C GLU A 142 2.54 2.01 17.76
N ASP A 143 1.79 3.07 17.44
CA ASP A 143 0.56 3.47 18.15
C ASP A 143 -0.62 2.47 18.02
N ALA A 144 -0.49 1.45 17.15
CA ALA A 144 -1.52 0.45 16.89
C ALA A 144 -1.27 -0.89 17.61
N THR A 145 -0.24 -0.95 18.46
CA THR A 145 0.19 -2.13 19.24
C THR A 145 -0.17 -1.96 20.70
#